data_AF-A0A397FSP8-F1
#
_entry.id   AF-A0A397FSP8-F1
#
_cell.length_a   1.000
_cell.length_b   1.000
_cell.length_c   1.000
_cell.angle_alpha   90.00
_cell.angle_beta   90.00
_cell.angle_gamma   90.00
#
_symmetry.space_group_name_H-M   'P 1'
#
loop_
_entity.id
_entity.type
_entity.pdbx_description
1 polymer ?
#
loop_
_entity_poly.entity_id
_entity_poly.type
_entity_poly.pdbx_seq_one_letter_code
_entity_poly.pdbx_strand_id
1 'polypeptide(L)'
;MEKIEKCDRCRRDFARKFVAPQNKWSQINEVSFWTDNQEKTWKGHRLLCRACLKDWRQNYPDDYLELVSSTKKARFRSYLYSGLFDKKDLVEKRKIQQKDAKN
;
A
#
# COMPACT_ATOMS: atom_id res chain seq x y z
N MET A 1 -6.85 -6.54 -14.12
CA MET A 1 -7.51 -5.24 -13.90
C MET A 1 -6.84 -4.54 -12.73
N GLU A 2 -6.64 -3.23 -12.85
CA GLU A 2 -6.04 -2.38 -11.81
C GLU A 2 -6.89 -1.11 -11.67
N LYS A 3 -6.95 -0.53 -10.47
CA LYS A 3 -7.50 0.80 -10.23
C LYS A 3 -6.47 1.69 -9.57
N ILE A 4 -6.58 2.99 -9.79
CA ILE A 4 -5.70 3.97 -9.15
C ILE A 4 -6.31 4.41 -7.83
N GLU A 5 -5.51 4.35 -6.78
CA GLU A 5 -5.87 4.72 -5.43
C GLU A 5 -4.84 5.70 -4.87
N LYS A 6 -5.24 6.48 -3.87
CA LYS A 6 -4.36 7.43 -3.21
C LYS A 6 -3.86 6.86 -1.89
N CYS A 7 -2.54 6.90 -1.67
CA CYS A 7 -1.98 6.50 -0.38
C CYS A 7 -2.29 7.57 0.68
N ASP A 8 -2.85 7.16 1.82
CA ASP A 8 -3.22 8.09 2.89
C ASP A 8 -2.01 8.80 3.50
N ARG A 9 -0.87 8.11 3.60
CA ARG A 9 0.36 8.61 4.20
C ARG A 9 1.17 9.51 3.27
N CYS A 10 1.61 8.99 2.12
CA CYS A 10 2.48 9.77 1.21
C CYS A 10 1.71 10.56 0.14
N ARG A 11 0.38 10.45 0.07
CA ARG A 11 -0.51 11.16 -0.88
C ARG A 11 -0.21 10.91 -2.36
N ARG A 12 0.66 9.96 -2.68
CA ARG A 12 0.95 9.51 -4.06
C ARG A 12 -0.09 8.51 -4.53
N ASP A 13 -0.33 8.52 -5.83
CA ASP A 13 -1.21 7.57 -6.50
C ASP A 13 -0.49 6.23 -6.69
N PHE A 14 -1.21 5.13 -6.52
CA PHE A 14 -0.69 3.78 -6.70
C PHE A 14 -1.74 2.84 -7.33
N ALA A 15 -1.27 1.82 -8.04
CA ALA A 15 -2.11 0.83 -8.70
C ALA A 15 -2.47 -0.30 -7.74
N ARG A 16 -3.77 -0.45 -7.47
CA ARG A 16 -4.34 -1.57 -6.70
C ARG A 16 -4.82 -2.66 -7.65
N LYS A 17 -4.32 -3.89 -7.48
CA LYS A 17 -4.65 -5.01 -8.36
C LYS A 17 -5.96 -5.70 -7.97
N PHE A 18 -6.74 -6.10 -8.97
CA PHE A 18 -7.89 -6.98 -8.78
C PHE A 18 -7.44 -8.45 -8.71
N VAL A 19 -7.96 -9.21 -7.75
CA VAL A 19 -7.66 -10.64 -7.58
C VAL A 19 -8.87 -11.42 -8.11
N ALA A 20 -8.79 -11.83 -9.38
CA ALA A 20 -9.91 -12.45 -10.09
C ALA A 20 -10.47 -13.71 -9.40
N PRO A 21 -9.65 -14.66 -8.90
CA PRO A 21 -10.19 -15.85 -8.20
C PRO A 21 -11.01 -15.51 -6.95
N GLN A 22 -10.79 -14.33 -6.37
CA GLN A 22 -11.46 -13.89 -5.14
C GLN A 22 -12.53 -12.83 -5.43
N ASN A 23 -12.72 -12.45 -6.69
CA ASN A 23 -13.61 -11.39 -7.16
C ASN A 23 -13.51 -10.08 -6.33
N LYS A 24 -12.31 -9.73 -5.86
CA LYS A 24 -12.08 -8.57 -4.98
C LYS A 24 -10.76 -7.87 -5.25
N TRP A 25 -10.69 -6.60 -4.86
CA TRP A 25 -9.44 -5.85 -4.89
C TRP A 25 -8.46 -6.36 -3.83
N SER A 26 -7.17 -6.45 -4.19
CA SER A 26 -6.13 -6.94 -3.28
C SER A 26 -6.13 -6.14 -1.99
N GLN A 27 -6.23 -6.81 -0.84
CA GLN A 27 -6.31 -6.16 0.47
C GLN A 27 -4.94 -5.82 1.05
N ILE A 28 -3.85 -6.11 0.34
CA ILE A 28 -2.47 -5.88 0.80
C ILE A 28 -2.23 -4.41 1.19
N ASN A 29 -2.92 -3.47 0.54
CA ASN A 29 -2.78 -2.04 0.78
C ASN A 29 -3.66 -1.54 1.93
N GLU A 30 -4.57 -2.36 2.46
CA GLU A 30 -5.49 -1.99 3.54
C GLU A 30 -4.80 -2.21 4.90
N VAL A 31 -4.85 -1.22 5.78
CA VAL A 31 -4.31 -1.37 7.14
C VAL A 31 -5.12 -2.41 7.92
N SER A 32 -6.44 -2.41 7.78
CA SER A 32 -7.35 -3.38 8.42
C SER A 32 -7.01 -4.83 8.07
N PHE A 33 -6.45 -5.09 6.89
CA PHE A 33 -5.99 -6.42 6.51
C PHE A 33 -4.81 -6.88 7.36
N TRP A 34 -3.92 -5.99 7.79
CA TRP A 34 -2.75 -6.33 8.59
C TRP A 34 -3.05 -6.37 10.09
N THR A 35 -4.02 -5.60 10.54
CA THR A 35 -4.44 -5.55 11.95
C THR A 35 -5.50 -6.58 12.32
N ASP A 36 -6.05 -7.31 11.33
CA ASP A 36 -7.21 -8.20 11.46
C ASP A 36 -8.43 -7.53 12.12
N ASN A 37 -8.57 -6.21 11.94
CA ASN A 37 -9.67 -5.44 12.49
C ASN A 37 -10.05 -4.31 11.51
N GLN A 38 -11.32 -4.28 11.08
CA GLN A 38 -11.85 -3.33 10.10
C GLN A 38 -11.86 -1.88 10.58
N GLU A 39 -11.89 -1.65 11.89
CA GLU A 39 -11.91 -0.31 12.48
C GLU A 39 -10.50 0.21 12.78
N LYS A 40 -9.51 -0.69 12.91
CA LYS A 40 -8.13 -0.29 13.20
C LYS A 40 -7.50 0.42 12.00
N THR A 41 -6.91 1.56 12.31
CA THR A 41 -6.10 2.37 11.38
C THR A 41 -4.70 2.56 11.97
N TRP A 42 -3.75 2.95 11.14
CA TRP A 42 -2.43 3.38 11.62
C TRP A 42 -2.40 4.90 11.56
N LYS A 43 -2.54 5.58 12.70
CA LYS A 43 -2.60 7.06 12.77
C LYS A 43 -3.66 7.67 11.84
N GLY A 44 -4.83 7.03 11.75
CA GLY A 44 -5.92 7.43 10.86
C GLY A 44 -5.76 6.98 9.40
N HIS A 45 -4.62 6.37 9.03
CA HIS A 45 -4.40 5.83 7.69
C HIS A 45 -5.10 4.48 7.52
N ARG A 46 -5.87 4.35 6.44
CA ARG A 46 -6.61 3.13 6.06
C ARG A 46 -5.97 2.43 4.87
N LEU A 47 -5.40 3.19 3.95
CA LEU A 47 -4.87 2.70 2.69
C LEU A 47 -3.43 3.19 2.44
N LEU A 48 -2.51 2.25 2.27
CA LEU A 48 -1.08 2.51 2.12
C LEU A 48 -0.54 1.89 0.84
N CYS A 49 0.28 2.64 0.09
CA CYS A 49 1.08 2.05 -0.97
C CYS A 49 2.15 1.11 -0.37
N ARG A 50 2.73 0.24 -1.21
CA ARG A 50 3.73 -0.74 -0.77
C ARG A 50 4.96 -0.11 -0.13
N ALA A 51 5.41 1.04 -0.65
CA ALA A 51 6.51 1.77 -0.05
C ALA A 51 6.18 2.22 1.39
N CYS A 52 4.97 2.73 1.64
CA CYS A 52 4.55 3.13 2.98
C CYS A 52 4.31 1.94 3.91
N LEU A 53 3.91 0.77 3.40
CA LEU A 53 3.85 -0.47 4.18
C LEU A 53 5.26 -0.90 4.61
N LYS A 54 6.21 -0.97 3.68
CA LYS A 54 7.61 -1.28 4.00
C LYS A 54 8.16 -0.35 5.07
N ASP A 55 7.91 0.94 4.90
CA ASP A 55 8.35 1.98 5.83
C ASP A 55 7.71 1.85 7.23
N TRP A 56 6.44 1.42 7.32
CA TRP A 56 5.78 1.13 8.60
C TRP A 56 6.61 0.14 9.44
N ARG A 57 7.05 -0.96 8.84
CA ARG A 57 7.86 -1.96 9.54
C ARG A 57 9.28 -1.48 9.85
N GLN A 58 9.88 -0.67 8.99
CA GLN A 58 11.28 -0.27 9.11
C GLN A 58 11.48 0.90 10.07
N ASN A 59 10.63 1.92 9.97
CA ASN A 59 10.80 3.19 10.67
C ASN A 59 9.82 3.40 11.81
N TYR A 60 8.77 2.57 11.92
CA TYR A 60 7.81 2.62 13.03
C TYR A 60 7.56 1.22 13.62
N PRO A 61 8.63 0.56 14.11
CA PRO A 61 8.55 -0.83 14.57
C PRO A 61 7.57 -1.00 15.74
N ASP A 62 7.46 -0.03 16.64
CA ASP A 62 6.54 -0.10 17.79
C ASP A 62 5.08 -0.09 17.34
N ASP A 63 4.69 0.88 16.51
CA ASP A 63 3.36 0.95 15.89
C ASP A 63 3.02 -0.36 15.16
N TYR A 64 3.99 -0.92 14.42
CA TYR A 64 3.83 -2.19 13.72
C TYR A 64 3.61 -3.36 14.70
N LEU A 65 4.42 -3.44 15.76
CA LEU A 65 4.35 -4.52 16.74
C LEU A 65 3.04 -4.50 17.53
N GLU A 66 2.52 -3.31 17.81
CA GLU A 66 1.25 -3.09 18.51
C GLU A 66 0.03 -3.40 17.62
N LEU A 67 0.01 -2.84 16.40
CA LEU A 67 -1.20 -2.86 15.57
C LEU A 67 -1.35 -4.12 14.73
N VAL A 68 -0.26 -4.65 14.15
CA VAL A 68 -0.32 -5.80 13.25
C VAL A 68 -0.56 -7.07 14.07
N SER A 69 -1.55 -7.86 13.66
CA SER A 69 -1.88 -9.10 14.37
C SER A 69 -0.75 -10.13 14.27
N SER A 70 -0.61 -10.99 15.28
CA SER A 70 0.44 -12.02 15.30
C SER A 70 0.38 -12.94 14.07
N THR A 71 -0.82 -13.31 13.63
CA THR A 71 -1.09 -14.09 12.41
C THR A 71 -0.62 -13.36 11.14
N LYS A 72 -0.73 -12.03 11.10
CA LYS A 72 -0.32 -11.22 9.94
C LYS A 72 1.15 -10.86 9.94
N LYS A 73 1.82 -10.81 11.10
CA LYS A 73 3.27 -10.56 11.18
C LYS A 73 4.09 -11.51 10.32
N ALA A 74 3.76 -12.80 10.30
CA ALA A 74 4.46 -13.80 9.48
C ALA A 74 4.27 -13.55 7.97
N ARG A 75 3.04 -13.25 7.55
CA ARG A 75 2.73 -12.91 6.14
C ARG A 75 3.41 -11.61 5.72
N PHE A 76 3.37 -10.59 6.57
CA PHE A 76 4.03 -9.31 6.31
C PHE A 76 5.53 -9.52 6.11
N ARG A 77 6.16 -10.31 6.99
CA ARG A 77 7.57 -10.71 6.88
C ARG A 77 7.85 -11.40 5.55
N SER A 78 7.04 -12.39 5.16
CA SER A 78 7.18 -13.07 3.87
C SER A 78 7.12 -12.09 2.68
N TYR A 79 6.21 -11.11 2.72
CA TYR A 79 6.07 -10.11 1.65
C TYR A 79 7.25 -9.14 1.61
N LEU A 80 7.82 -8.80 2.77
CA LEU A 80 9.02 -8.00 2.86
C LEU A 80 10.22 -8.73 2.24
N TYR A 81 10.45 -10.00 2.62
CA TYR A 81 11.62 -10.75 2.15
C TYR A 81 11.50 -11.29 0.71
N SER A 82 10.29 -11.47 0.19
CA SER A 82 10.07 -11.79 -1.22
C SER A 82 10.20 -10.58 -2.15
N GLY A 83 10.49 -9.39 -1.61
CA GLY A 83 10.57 -8.15 -2.37
C GLY A 83 9.22 -7.66 -2.89
N LEU A 84 8.10 -8.20 -2.39
CA LEU A 84 6.77 -7.80 -2.87
C LEU A 84 6.51 -6.32 -2.61
N PHE A 85 6.97 -5.79 -1.47
CA PHE A 85 6.86 -4.37 -1.16
C PHE A 85 7.86 -3.48 -1.92
N ASP A 86 8.88 -4.06 -2.55
CA ASP A 86 9.84 -3.34 -3.38
C ASP A 86 9.36 -3.17 -4.83
N LYS A 87 8.35 -3.94 -5.24
CA LYS A 87 7.73 -3.79 -6.56
C LYS A 87 7.03 -2.42 -6.64
N LYS A 88 7.46 -1.60 -7.61
CA LYS A 88 6.84 -0.30 -7.93
C LYS A 88 5.33 -0.49 -8.16
N ASP A 89 4.53 0.07 -7.26
CA ASP A 89 3.07 0.22 -7.40
C ASP A 89 2.65 1.68 -7.58
N LEU A 90 3.56 2.62 -7.33
CA LEU A 90 3.31 4.05 -7.53
C LEU A 90 3.13 4.36 -9.01
N VAL A 91 2.12 5.18 -9.30
CA VAL A 91 1.92 5.74 -10.63
C VAL A 91 2.87 6.91 -10.78
N GLU A 92 3.87 6.78 -11.66
CA GLU A 92 4.67 7.93 -12.06
C GLU A 92 3.73 8.89 -12.79
N LYS A 93 3.64 10.15 -12.31
CA LYS A 93 2.97 11.20 -13.07
C LYS A 93 3.67 11.23 -14.42
N ARG A 94 2.97 10.83 -15.50
CA ARG A 94 3.42 11.16 -16.85
C ARG A 94 3.62 12.67 -16.81
N LYS A 95 4.86 13.14 -16.97
CA LYS A 95 5.08 14.55 -17.30
C LYS A 95 4.24 14.76 -18.55
N ILE A 96 3.13 15.47 -18.42
CA ILE A 96 2.46 16.03 -19.58
C ILE A 96 3.53 16.98 -20.11
N GLN A 97 4.28 16.55 -21.12
CA GLN A 97 4.96 17.49 -21.98
C GLN A 97 3.81 18.33 -22.54
N GLN A 98 3.61 19.53 -21.99
CA GLN A 98 2.93 20.57 -22.69
C GLN A 98 3.79 20.86 -23.92
N LYS A 99 3.59 20.06 -24.96
CA LYS A 99 3.79 20.53 -26.32
C LYS A 99 2.48 21.23 -26.68
N ASP A 100 2.65 22.34 -27.38
CA ASP A 100 1.63 23.24 -27.92
C ASP A 100 1.26 24.37 -26.92
N ALA A 101 1.43 25.64 -27.26
CA ALA A 101 1.24 26.25 -28.57
C ALA A 101 2.40 27.17 -29.00
N LYS A 102 2.77 27.03 -30.28
CA LYS A 102 3.35 28.12 -31.07
C LYS A 102 2.45 29.35 -30.97
N ASN A 103 3.05 30.51 -30.78
CA ASN A 103 2.78 31.69 -31.59
C ASN A 103 4.04 32.54 -31.67
#